data_AF-A0A6L5A4V5-F1
#
_entry.id   AF-A0A6L5A4V5-F1
#
_cell.length_a   1.000
_cell.length_b   1.000
_cell.length_c   1.000
_cell.angle_alpha   90.00
_cell.angle_beta   90.00
_cell.angle_gamma   90.00
#
_symmetry.space_group_name_H-M   'P 1'
#
loop_
_entity.id
_entity.type
_entity.pdbx_description
1 polymer ?
#
loop_
_entity_poly.entity_id
_entity_poly.type
_entity_poly.pdbx_seq_one_letter_code
_entity_poly.pdbx_strand_id
1 'polypeptide(L)'
;MNDVFNWIISALLGVVILFLYRLPNMLQDKISEERKNSNAHEIQVESYFKELGGKEQKVLLTKWSRILTHMEAITDEEEWVELIHETIIYGSTRTVNILSAMSQYSYRGDMKKDKNGKVNPGKFLIYVSFLICSLKLDFSGQDIDPLVLIKIKINDAENFEKSYKKWIKEIKEEIGE
;
A
#
# COMPACT_ATOMS: atom_id res chain seq x y z
N MET A 1 -27.99 37.43 -49.27
CA MET A 1 -27.78 35.98 -49.08
C MET A 1 -26.49 35.66 -48.32
N ASN A 2 -25.40 36.42 -48.53
CA ASN A 2 -24.10 36.15 -47.88
C ASN A 2 -24.08 36.43 -46.36
N ASP A 3 -24.82 37.43 -45.88
CA ASP A 3 -24.78 37.78 -44.44
C ASP A 3 -25.49 36.76 -43.55
N VAL A 4 -26.61 36.19 -44.02
CA VAL A 4 -27.33 35.13 -43.30
C VAL A 4 -26.49 33.85 -43.24
N PHE A 5 -25.81 33.52 -44.34
CA PHE A 5 -24.90 32.37 -44.41
C PHE A 5 -23.69 32.53 -43.47
N ASN A 6 -23.09 33.72 -43.42
CA ASN A 6 -22.00 34.03 -42.49
C ASN A 6 -22.46 33.95 -41.03
N TRP A 7 -23.66 34.43 -40.71
CA TRP A 7 -24.20 34.38 -39.36
C TRP A 7 -24.44 32.94 -38.88
N ILE A 8 -24.92 32.08 -39.77
CA ILE A 8 -25.08 30.64 -39.50
C ILE A 8 -23.70 29.99 -39.25
N ILE A 9 -22.70 30.30 -40.07
CA ILE A 9 -21.34 29.79 -39.88
C ILE A 9 -20.74 30.24 -38.54
N SER A 10 -20.92 31.52 -38.17
CA SER A 10 -20.46 32.04 -36.88
C SER A 10 -21.15 31.38 -35.69
N ALA A 11 -22.47 31.14 -35.78
CA ALA A 11 -23.21 30.42 -34.75
C ALA A 11 -22.71 28.98 -34.60
N LEU A 12 -22.45 28.29 -35.72
CA LEU A 12 -21.96 26.92 -35.74
C LEU A 12 -20.53 26.82 -35.18
N LEU A 13 -19.66 27.76 -35.51
CA LEU A 13 -18.33 27.91 -34.90
C LEU A 13 -18.42 28.15 -33.38
N GLY A 14 -19.37 28.96 -32.93
CA GLY A 14 -19.60 29.18 -31.50
C GLY A 14 -19.95 27.90 -30.75
N VAL A 15 -20.79 27.05 -31.34
CA VAL A 15 -21.15 25.73 -30.76
C VAL A 15 -19.93 24.80 -30.70
N VAL A 16 -19.10 24.79 -31.75
CA VAL A 16 -17.87 23.97 -31.78
C VAL A 16 -16.86 24.45 -30.74
N ILE A 17 -16.68 25.76 -30.57
CA ILE A 17 -15.78 26.33 -29.55
C ILE A 17 -16.26 25.97 -28.14
N LEU A 18 -17.56 26.08 -27.87
CA LEU A 18 -18.15 25.67 -26.60
C LEU A 18 -17.95 24.17 -26.32
N PHE A 19 -18.06 23.33 -27.35
CA PHE A 19 -17.80 21.90 -27.24
C PHE A 19 -16.32 21.60 -26.95
N LEU A 20 -15.40 22.26 -27.67
CA LEU A 20 -13.95 22.13 -27.46
C LEU A 20 -13.53 22.58 -26.05
N TYR A 21 -14.15 23.63 -25.52
CA TYR A 21 -13.88 24.09 -24.15
C TYR A 21 -14.37 23.10 -23.08
N ARG A 22 -15.40 22.31 -23.37
CA ARG A 22 -16.01 21.36 -22.42
C ARG A 22 -15.38 19.97 -22.44
N LEU A 23 -14.74 19.57 -23.55
CA LEU A 23 -14.02 18.30 -23.69
C LEU A 23 -13.02 17.99 -22.56
N PRO A 24 -12.11 18.91 -22.14
CA PRO A 24 -11.15 18.60 -21.09
C PRO A 24 -11.84 18.25 -19.76
N ASN A 25 -12.92 18.97 -19.41
CA ASN A 25 -13.68 18.71 -18.18
C ASN A 25 -14.38 17.35 -18.24
N MET A 26 -14.97 16.98 -19.38
CA MET A 26 -15.64 15.68 -19.53
C MET A 26 -14.67 14.49 -19.46
N LEU A 27 -13.45 14.64 -19.99
CA LEU A 27 -12.41 13.62 -19.87
C LEU A 27 -11.92 13.49 -18.43
N GLN A 28 -11.71 14.62 -17.75
CA GLN A 28 -11.32 14.64 -16.33
C GLN A 28 -12.41 13.99 -15.46
N ASP A 29 -13.67 14.30 -15.70
CA ASP A 29 -14.81 13.73 -14.98
C ASP A 29 -14.89 12.22 -15.20
N LYS A 30 -14.76 11.75 -16.44
CA LYS A 30 -14.78 10.31 -16.76
C LYS A 30 -13.61 9.56 -16.10
N ILE A 31 -12.39 10.10 -16.17
CA ILE A 31 -11.22 9.51 -15.50
C ILE A 31 -11.42 9.51 -13.98
N SER A 32 -12.00 10.58 -13.42
CA SER A 32 -12.30 10.65 -11.99
C SER A 32 -13.40 9.66 -11.60
N GLU A 33 -14.42 9.46 -12.42
CA GLU A 33 -15.51 8.51 -12.18
C GLU A 33 -15.02 7.08 -12.28
N GLU A 34 -14.20 6.75 -13.27
CA GLU A 34 -13.59 5.43 -13.40
C GLU A 34 -12.75 5.08 -12.17
N ARG A 35 -11.92 6.02 -11.69
CA ARG A 35 -11.15 5.85 -10.44
C ARG A 35 -12.06 5.72 -9.21
N LYS A 36 -13.12 6.53 -9.12
CA LYS A 36 -14.08 6.43 -8.01
C LYS A 36 -14.82 5.09 -8.01
N ASN A 37 -15.19 4.60 -9.18
CA ASN A 37 -15.92 3.35 -9.34
C ASN A 37 -15.04 2.13 -9.05
N SER A 38 -13.79 2.11 -9.53
CA SER A 38 -12.82 1.07 -9.16
C SER A 38 -12.57 1.06 -7.66
N ASN A 39 -12.34 2.23 -7.06
CA ASN A 39 -12.12 2.35 -5.62
C ASN A 39 -13.35 1.90 -4.83
N ALA A 40 -14.57 2.26 -5.26
CA ALA A 40 -15.79 1.83 -4.60
C ALA A 40 -16.01 0.32 -4.68
N HIS A 41 -15.67 -0.30 -5.81
CA HIS A 41 -15.71 -1.74 -5.97
C HIS A 41 -14.69 -2.44 -5.07
N GLU A 42 -13.44 -1.96 -5.05
CA GLU A 42 -12.40 -2.46 -4.15
C GLU A 42 -12.82 -2.35 -2.69
N ILE A 43 -13.35 -1.20 -2.27
CA ILE A 43 -13.87 -0.98 -0.90
C ILE A 43 -14.99 -1.96 -0.57
N GLN A 44 -15.91 -2.24 -1.51
CA GLN A 44 -16.99 -3.21 -1.29
C GLN A 44 -16.47 -4.63 -1.13
N VAL A 45 -15.52 -5.04 -1.98
CA VAL A 45 -14.87 -6.35 -1.90
C VAL A 45 -14.12 -6.47 -0.57
N GLU A 46 -13.35 -5.45 -0.19
CA GLU A 46 -12.62 -5.39 1.07
C GLU A 46 -13.58 -5.45 2.29
N SER A 47 -14.68 -4.70 2.27
CA SER A 47 -15.70 -4.72 3.32
C SER A 47 -16.34 -6.10 3.47
N TYR A 48 -16.63 -6.77 2.36
CA TYR A 48 -17.17 -8.13 2.36
C TYR A 48 -16.19 -9.13 2.99
N PHE A 49 -14.89 -9.05 2.65
CA PHE A 49 -13.88 -9.91 3.25
C PHE A 49 -13.59 -9.57 4.72
N LYS A 50 -13.72 -8.30 5.14
CA LYS A 50 -13.66 -7.92 6.57
C LYS A 50 -14.81 -8.51 7.37
N GLU A 51 -16.03 -8.51 6.81
CA GLU A 51 -17.21 -9.05 7.48
C GLU A 51 -17.11 -10.58 7.66
N LEU A 52 -16.57 -11.29 6.66
CA LEU A 52 -16.39 -12.74 6.71
C LEU A 52 -15.12 -13.19 7.46
N GLY A 53 -14.05 -12.41 7.40
CA GLY A 53 -12.70 -12.81 7.82
C GLY A 53 -12.16 -12.07 9.05
N GLY A 54 -12.99 -11.33 9.79
CA GLY A 54 -12.52 -10.50 10.91
C GLY A 54 -11.79 -11.29 12.01
N LYS A 55 -12.15 -12.56 12.22
CA LYS A 55 -11.45 -13.44 13.19
C LYS A 55 -10.08 -13.84 12.66
N GLU A 56 -9.99 -14.20 11.39
CA GLU A 56 -8.79 -14.62 10.69
C GLU A 56 -7.82 -13.44 10.52
N GLN A 57 -8.30 -12.24 10.19
CA GLN A 57 -7.53 -11.01 10.17
C GLN A 57 -6.92 -10.68 11.54
N LYS A 58 -7.68 -10.89 12.64
CA LYS A 58 -7.15 -10.73 14.00
C LYS A 58 -6.04 -11.74 14.30
N VAL A 59 -6.23 -13.00 13.90
CA VAL A 59 -5.21 -14.06 14.07
C VAL A 59 -3.94 -13.68 13.29
N LEU A 60 -4.10 -13.26 12.04
CA LEU A 60 -3.01 -12.84 11.16
C LEU A 60 -2.24 -11.64 11.72
N LEU A 61 -2.95 -10.59 12.15
CA LEU A 61 -2.37 -9.43 12.82
C LEU A 61 -1.61 -9.85 14.09
N THR A 62 -2.12 -10.83 14.83
CA THR A 62 -1.45 -11.37 16.02
C THR A 62 -0.16 -12.10 15.64
N LYS A 63 -0.16 -12.97 14.62
CA LYS A 63 1.03 -13.67 14.15
C LYS A 63 2.13 -12.69 13.72
N TRP A 64 1.81 -11.73 12.84
CA TRP A 64 2.79 -10.73 12.39
C TRP A 64 3.29 -9.81 13.51
N SER A 65 2.41 -9.38 14.41
CA SER A 65 2.83 -8.54 15.55
C SER A 65 3.77 -9.27 16.50
N ARG A 66 3.59 -10.58 16.70
CA ARG A 66 4.52 -11.38 17.52
C ARG A 66 5.93 -11.39 16.97
N ILE A 67 6.11 -11.44 15.64
CA ILE A 67 7.44 -11.37 15.01
C ILE A 67 8.15 -10.09 15.43
N LEU A 68 7.45 -8.95 15.49
CA LEU A 68 8.04 -7.69 15.94
C LEU A 68 8.20 -7.63 17.47
N THR A 69 7.19 -8.03 18.25
CA THR A 69 7.19 -7.82 19.71
C THR A 69 7.99 -8.87 20.49
N HIS A 70 8.11 -10.07 19.96
CA HIS A 70 8.87 -11.16 20.59
C HIS A 70 10.17 -11.45 19.85
N MET A 71 10.40 -10.84 18.68
CA MET A 71 11.53 -11.17 17.79
C MET A 71 11.57 -12.68 17.49
N GLU A 72 10.40 -13.33 17.50
CA GLU A 72 10.24 -14.75 17.18
C GLU A 72 10.53 -14.92 15.69
N ALA A 73 11.65 -15.57 15.39
CA ALA A 73 11.96 -15.98 14.04
C ALA A 73 11.06 -17.16 13.68
N ILE A 74 10.42 -17.09 12.50
CA ILE A 74 9.73 -18.25 11.93
C ILE A 74 10.82 -19.15 11.35
N THR A 75 11.06 -20.26 12.04
CA THR A 75 12.09 -21.24 11.66
C THR A 75 11.55 -22.38 10.83
N ASP A 76 10.24 -22.59 10.90
CA ASP A 76 9.52 -23.60 10.13
C ASP A 76 9.11 -23.02 8.76
N GLU A 77 9.53 -23.67 7.68
CA GLU A 77 9.23 -23.25 6.32
C GLU A 77 7.73 -23.38 6.00
N GLU A 78 7.06 -24.41 6.53
CA GLU A 78 5.63 -24.60 6.33
C GLU A 78 4.83 -23.51 7.05
N GLU A 79 5.23 -23.15 8.27
CA GLU A 79 4.63 -22.04 9.01
C GLU A 79 4.82 -20.70 8.28
N TRP A 80 5.98 -20.48 7.67
CA TRP A 80 6.25 -19.28 6.88
C TRP A 80 5.38 -19.20 5.61
N VAL A 81 5.27 -20.32 4.88
CA VAL A 81 4.43 -20.41 3.68
C VAL A 81 2.96 -20.20 4.03
N GLU A 82 2.49 -20.79 5.13
CA GLU A 82 1.10 -20.62 5.59
C GLU A 82 0.83 -19.17 6.00
N LEU A 83 1.77 -18.52 6.70
CA LEU A 83 1.62 -17.11 7.05
C LEU A 83 1.54 -16.21 5.81
N ILE A 84 2.35 -16.48 4.78
CA ILE A 84 2.26 -15.79 3.48
C ILE A 84 0.89 -16.05 2.85
N HIS A 85 0.44 -17.30 2.82
CA HIS A 85 -0.83 -17.71 2.23
C HIS A 85 -2.02 -17.00 2.87
N GLU A 86 -2.12 -17.04 4.21
CA GLU A 86 -3.16 -16.34 4.97
C GLU A 86 -3.12 -14.82 4.72
N THR A 87 -1.91 -14.24 4.59
CA THR A 87 -1.77 -12.80 4.30
C THR A 87 -2.30 -12.42 2.92
N ILE A 88 -2.17 -13.30 1.93
CA ILE A 88 -2.72 -13.10 0.58
C ILE A 88 -4.25 -13.19 0.59
N ILE A 89 -4.82 -14.10 1.38
CA ILE A 89 -6.28 -14.30 1.44
C ILE A 89 -6.98 -13.16 2.19
N TYR A 90 -6.45 -12.77 3.35
CA TYR A 90 -7.17 -11.91 4.29
C TYR A 90 -6.69 -10.45 4.31
N GLY A 91 -5.53 -10.15 3.73
CA GLY A 91 -4.98 -8.80 3.64
C GLY A 91 -5.57 -7.99 2.49
N SER A 92 -5.60 -6.66 2.64
CA SER A 92 -5.92 -5.76 1.54
C SER A 92 -4.84 -5.77 0.44
N THR A 93 -5.15 -5.19 -0.73
CA THR A 93 -4.18 -4.97 -1.81
C THR A 93 -2.90 -4.31 -1.30
N ARG A 94 -3.04 -3.32 -0.41
CA ARG A 94 -1.91 -2.63 0.24
C ARG A 94 -1.04 -3.61 1.03
N THR A 95 -1.67 -4.44 1.87
CA THR A 95 -1.00 -5.46 2.67
C THR A 95 -0.24 -6.46 1.78
N VAL A 96 -0.85 -6.91 0.68
CA VAL A 96 -0.22 -7.84 -0.28
C VAL A 96 0.97 -7.19 -1.00
N ASN A 97 0.90 -5.92 -1.36
CA ASN A 97 2.02 -5.20 -1.96
C ASN A 97 3.22 -5.10 -1.01
N ILE A 98 2.97 -4.81 0.27
CA ILE A 98 4.01 -4.79 1.31
C ILE A 98 4.63 -6.19 1.48
N LEU A 99 3.81 -7.24 1.54
CA LEU A 99 4.27 -8.62 1.64
C LEU A 99 5.17 -9.01 0.46
N SER A 100 4.78 -8.62 -0.75
CA SER A 100 5.54 -8.86 -1.98
C SER A 100 6.90 -8.20 -1.93
N ALA A 101 6.96 -6.91 -1.58
CA ALA A 101 8.22 -6.17 -1.45
C ALA A 101 9.14 -6.79 -0.39
N MET A 102 8.59 -7.15 0.77
CA MET A 102 9.33 -7.82 1.84
C MET A 102 9.88 -9.19 1.40
N SER A 103 9.07 -9.97 0.69
CA SER A 103 9.46 -11.30 0.19
C SER A 103 10.59 -11.17 -0.83
N GLN A 104 10.50 -10.20 -1.75
CA GLN A 104 11.56 -9.88 -2.70
C GLN A 104 12.86 -9.47 -2.00
N TYR A 105 12.78 -8.59 -1.00
CA TYR A 105 13.94 -8.22 -0.17
C TYR A 105 14.60 -9.44 0.50
N SER A 106 13.77 -10.38 1.00
CA SER A 106 14.24 -11.60 1.64
C SER A 106 14.91 -12.55 0.65
N TYR A 107 14.31 -12.77 -0.53
CA TYR A 107 14.83 -13.70 -1.55
C TYR A 107 16.07 -13.20 -2.29
N ARG A 108 16.18 -11.88 -2.53
CA ARG A 108 17.37 -11.29 -3.18
C ARG A 108 18.64 -11.43 -2.36
N GLY A 109 18.53 -11.89 -1.11
CA GLY A 109 19.66 -12.02 -0.21
C GLY A 109 20.17 -10.66 0.25
N ASP A 110 19.38 -9.59 0.14
CA ASP A 110 19.72 -8.26 0.64
C ASP A 110 19.81 -8.24 2.18
N MET A 111 19.21 -9.23 2.85
CA MET A 111 19.49 -9.54 4.27
C MET A 111 20.94 -9.96 4.53
N LYS A 112 21.62 -10.52 3.52
CA LYS A 112 22.99 -11.00 3.57
C LYS A 112 23.91 -10.02 2.84
N LYS A 113 24.29 -8.90 3.49
CA LYS A 113 25.65 -8.33 3.51
C LYS A 113 25.68 -6.83 3.89
N ASP A 114 26.21 -6.54 5.07
CA ASP A 114 27.22 -5.49 5.25
C ASP A 114 28.58 -6.03 4.74
N LYS A 115 29.48 -5.14 4.27
CA LYS A 115 30.91 -5.42 3.97
C LYS A 115 31.64 -6.18 5.09
N ASN A 116 31.10 -6.18 6.31
CA ASN A 116 31.63 -6.87 7.49
C ASN A 116 30.93 -8.21 7.83
N GLY A 117 30.03 -8.72 6.98
CA GLY A 117 29.37 -10.02 7.21
C GLY A 117 28.29 -10.03 8.31
N LYS A 118 27.89 -8.87 8.84
CA LYS A 118 26.71 -8.74 9.71
C LYS A 118 25.44 -8.68 8.87
N VAL A 119 24.47 -9.55 9.20
CA VAL A 119 23.08 -9.42 8.76
C VAL A 119 22.57 -8.08 9.25
N ASN A 120 21.93 -7.27 8.38
CA ASN A 120 21.30 -6.02 8.77
C ASN A 120 19.77 -6.24 8.86
N PRO A 121 19.26 -6.83 9.96
CA PRO A 121 17.85 -7.18 10.10
C PRO A 121 16.92 -5.96 10.19
N GLY A 122 17.47 -4.74 10.23
CA GLY A 122 16.71 -3.50 10.42
C GLY A 122 15.67 -3.25 9.33
N LYS A 123 16.01 -3.40 8.04
CA LYS A 123 15.05 -3.16 6.94
C LYS A 123 13.91 -4.20 6.93
N PHE A 124 14.20 -5.46 7.28
CA PHE A 124 13.19 -6.51 7.43
C PHE A 124 12.15 -6.15 8.51
N LEU A 125 12.62 -5.72 9.69
CA LEU A 125 11.71 -5.31 10.78
C LEU A 125 10.84 -4.12 10.41
N ILE A 126 11.33 -3.23 9.53
CA ILE A 126 10.53 -2.12 9.02
C ILE A 126 9.43 -2.65 8.10
N TYR A 127 9.73 -3.56 7.16
CA TYR A 127 8.67 -4.21 6.37
C TYR A 127 7.63 -4.88 7.26
N VAL A 128 8.06 -5.64 8.28
CA VAL A 128 7.14 -6.26 9.25
C VAL A 128 6.29 -5.20 9.93
N SER A 129 6.85 -4.04 10.28
CA SER A 129 6.10 -2.93 10.88
C SER A 129 5.08 -2.31 9.91
N PHE A 130 5.45 -2.09 8.65
CA PHE A 130 4.50 -1.67 7.61
C PHE A 130 3.35 -2.66 7.45
N LEU A 131 3.68 -3.95 7.46
CA LEU A 131 2.70 -5.01 7.28
C LEU A 131 1.74 -5.10 8.48
N ILE A 132 2.24 -4.94 9.72
CA ILE A 132 1.40 -4.84 10.92
C ILE A 132 0.49 -3.61 10.86
N CYS A 133 1.01 -2.45 10.43
CA CYS A 133 0.19 -1.24 10.31
C CYS A 133 -0.92 -1.40 9.26
N SER A 134 -0.60 -1.99 8.11
CA SER A 134 -1.58 -2.27 7.06
C SER A 134 -2.65 -3.26 7.54
N LEU A 135 -2.26 -4.36 8.19
CA LEU A 135 -3.20 -5.32 8.78
C LEU A 135 -4.05 -4.72 9.90
N LYS A 136 -3.52 -3.77 10.67
CA LYS A 136 -4.29 -3.06 11.70
C LYS A 136 -5.32 -2.12 11.07
N LEU A 137 -4.97 -1.45 9.98
CA LEU A 137 -5.90 -0.66 9.18
C LEU A 137 -7.00 -1.57 8.59
N ASP A 138 -6.61 -2.73 8.06
CA ASP A 138 -7.54 -3.73 7.54
C ASP A 138 -8.50 -4.18 8.65
N PHE A 139 -7.99 -4.56 9.83
CA PHE A 139 -8.80 -5.10 10.93
C PHE A 139 -9.66 -4.06 11.67
N SER A 140 -9.11 -2.88 12.00
CA SER A 140 -9.77 -1.91 12.88
C SER A 140 -9.98 -0.52 12.28
N GLY A 141 -9.56 -0.29 11.05
CA GLY A 141 -9.63 1.03 10.40
C GLY A 141 -8.68 2.08 11.03
N GLN A 142 -7.76 1.66 11.89
CA GLN A 142 -6.83 2.57 12.58
C GLN A 142 -5.48 2.56 11.88
N ASP A 143 -5.10 3.72 11.34
CA ASP A 143 -3.78 3.91 10.75
C ASP A 143 -2.74 4.24 11.83
N ILE A 144 -1.58 3.61 11.75
CA ILE A 144 -0.45 3.82 12.66
C ILE A 144 0.81 3.98 11.82
N ASP A 145 1.65 4.94 12.18
CA ASP A 145 2.96 5.09 11.55
C ASP A 145 3.87 3.89 11.92
N PRO A 146 4.46 3.17 10.95
CA PRO A 146 5.40 2.09 11.20
C PRO A 146 6.57 2.46 12.12
N LEU A 147 7.01 3.74 12.14
CA LEU A 147 8.01 4.23 13.08
C LEU A 147 7.57 4.11 14.53
N VAL A 148 6.28 4.33 14.81
CA VAL A 148 5.75 4.20 16.17
C VAL A 148 5.90 2.76 16.64
N LEU A 149 5.62 1.77 15.79
CA LEU A 149 5.82 0.36 16.12
C LEU A 149 7.29 0.00 16.34
N ILE A 150 8.19 0.49 15.49
CA ILE A 150 9.63 0.27 15.65
C ILE A 150 10.14 0.86 16.98
N LYS A 151 9.67 2.07 17.35
CA LYS A 151 10.04 2.74 18.61
C LYS A 151 9.61 1.95 19.85
N ILE A 152 8.59 1.09 19.78
CA ILE A 152 8.20 0.21 20.89
C ILE A 152 9.32 -0.80 21.21
N LYS A 153 10.14 -1.18 20.23
CA LYS A 153 11.19 -2.18 20.41
C LYS A 153 12.62 -1.68 20.46
N ILE A 154 12.93 -0.58 19.81
CA ILE A 154 14.31 -0.15 19.67
C ILE A 154 14.57 1.00 20.63
N ASN A 155 15.24 0.68 21.74
CA ASN A 155 15.63 1.66 22.76
C ASN A 155 16.60 2.74 22.20
N ASP A 156 17.38 2.42 21.17
CA ASP A 156 18.34 3.33 20.52
C ASP A 156 17.80 3.95 19.20
N ALA A 157 16.48 4.16 19.09
CA ALA A 157 15.86 4.64 17.86
C ALA A 157 16.48 5.97 17.34
N GLU A 158 16.96 6.83 18.23
CA GLU A 158 17.64 8.10 17.89
C GLU A 158 18.97 7.89 17.14
N ASN A 159 19.75 6.85 17.50
CA ASN A 159 21.05 6.57 16.88
C ASN A 159 20.93 5.99 15.45
N PHE A 160 19.79 5.39 15.13
CA PHE A 160 19.52 4.75 13.84
C PHE A 160 18.44 5.48 13.01
N GLU A 161 17.92 6.60 13.51
CA GLU A 161 16.79 7.33 12.93
C GLU A 161 17.01 7.69 11.46
N LYS A 162 18.24 8.06 11.09
CA LYS A 162 18.59 8.39 9.70
C LYS A 162 18.50 7.17 8.78
N SER A 163 18.94 6.00 9.23
CA SER A 163 18.83 4.74 8.49
C SER A 163 17.37 4.30 8.40
N TYR A 164 16.60 4.43 9.48
CA TYR A 164 15.15 4.17 9.50
C TYR A 164 14.40 5.04 8.50
N LYS A 165 14.61 6.35 8.53
CA LYS A 165 13.99 7.29 7.59
C LYS A 165 14.33 6.95 6.14
N LYS A 166 15.57 6.58 5.87
CA LYS A 166 15.99 6.14 4.54
C LYS A 166 15.23 4.88 4.09
N TRP A 167 15.22 3.84 4.93
CA TRP A 167 14.55 2.59 4.60
C TRP A 167 13.03 2.75 4.45
N ILE A 168 12.39 3.57 5.28
CA ILE A 168 10.97 3.91 5.13
C ILE A 168 10.70 4.54 3.79
N LYS A 169 11.55 5.48 3.35
CA LYS A 169 11.41 6.12 2.05
C LYS A 169 11.53 5.09 0.92
N GLU A 170 12.56 4.24 0.96
CA GLU A 170 12.75 3.18 -0.04
C GLU A 170 11.54 2.24 -0.10
N ILE A 171 11.02 1.81 1.06
CA ILE A 171 9.88 0.90 1.13
C ILE A 171 8.63 1.56 0.56
N LYS A 172 8.38 2.84 0.87
CA LYS A 172 7.26 3.60 0.29
C LYS A 172 7.36 3.65 -1.23
N GLU A 173 8.54 3.95 -1.77
CA GLU A 173 8.77 3.93 -3.22
C GLU A 173 8.53 2.54 -3.84
N GLU A 174 8.95 1.46 -3.17
CA GLU A 174 8.75 0.08 -3.62
C GLU A 174 7.28 -0.36 -3.64
N ILE A 175 6.45 0.14 -2.70
CA ILE A 175 5.02 -0.19 -2.62
C ILE A 175 4.12 0.81 -3.37
N GLY A 176 4.69 1.89 -3.90
CA GLY A 176 3.96 2.92 -4.66
C GLY A 176 3.25 3.97 -3.81
N GLU A 177 3.75 4.24 -2.59
CA GLU A 177 3.29 5.28 -1.65
C GLU A 177 4.16 6.54 -1.62
#